data_AF-A0A7S3BB42-F1
#
_entry.id   AF-A0A7S3BB42-F1
#
_cell.length_a   1.000
_cell.length_b   1.000
_cell.length_c   1.000
_cell.angle_alpha   90.00
_cell.angle_beta   90.00
_cell.angle_gamma   90.00
#
_symmetry.space_group_name_H-M   'P 1'
#
loop_
_entity.id
_entity.type
_entity.pdbx_description
1 polymer ?
#
loop_
_entity_poly.entity_id
_entity_poly.type
_entity_poly.pdbx_seq_one_letter_code
_entity_poly.pdbx_strand_id
1 'polypeptide(L)'
;AENRDFVAWVEPYLYESGEDYGTTVSAPVYDRSVDPPIWLGVVGVDFTVGAMTRVVGGSNAYEVVLEKLVATSVARCPALDDAKLPCLIESLRREAGNDASCGVECPVDVRSEPETCGSDE
;
A
#
# COMPACT_ATOMS: atom_id res chain seq x y z
N ALA A 1 19.51 6.33 -2.31
CA ALA A 1 18.27 6.97 -1.84
C ALA A 1 17.12 6.05 -2.22
N GLU A 2 16.71 5.16 -1.33
CA GLU A 2 15.62 4.23 -1.58
C GLU A 2 14.72 4.20 -0.35
N ASN A 3 13.78 5.15 -0.28
CA ASN A 3 12.45 4.82 0.19
C ASN A 3 11.77 4.25 -1.06
N ARG A 4 11.63 2.93 -1.18
CA ARG A 4 10.90 2.31 -2.31
C ARG A 4 9.40 2.40 -2.07
N ASP A 5 8.93 3.63 -1.86
CA ASP A 5 7.58 4.16 -1.97
C ASP A 5 6.42 3.20 -1.68
N PHE A 6 6.37 2.64 -0.47
CA PHE A 6 5.08 2.23 0.11
C PHE A 6 4.42 3.47 0.71
N VAL A 7 3.92 4.33 -0.19
CA VAL A 7 3.02 5.40 0.17
C VAL A 7 1.60 4.84 0.12
N ALA A 8 0.90 4.86 1.25
CA ALA A 8 -0.48 4.40 1.35
C ALA A 8 -1.43 5.60 1.37
N TRP A 9 -2.45 5.53 0.50
CA TRP A 9 -3.60 6.41 0.51
C TRP A 9 -4.73 5.71 1.26
N VAL A 10 -5.46 6.44 2.10
CA VAL A 10 -6.65 5.91 2.76
C VAL A 10 -7.92 6.46 2.14
N GLU A 11 -9.02 5.73 2.28
CA GLU A 11 -10.33 6.23 1.85
C GLU A 11 -10.64 7.57 2.55
N PRO A 12 -11.38 8.47 1.89
CA PRO A 12 -11.70 9.76 2.48
C PRO A 12 -12.48 9.59 3.79
N TYR A 13 -12.01 10.27 4.82
CA TYR A 13 -12.63 10.28 6.14
C TYR A 13 -12.78 11.72 6.64
N LEU A 14 -13.62 11.89 7.65
CA LEU A 14 -13.79 13.19 8.30
C LEU A 14 -12.61 13.43 9.24
N TYR A 15 -11.85 14.50 9.02
CA TYR A 15 -10.73 14.84 9.90
C TYR A 15 -11.20 15.21 11.31
N GLU A 16 -10.38 14.89 12.31
CA GLU A 16 -10.68 15.16 13.72
C GLU A 16 -10.90 16.66 14.01
N SER A 17 -10.22 17.55 13.26
CA SER A 17 -10.43 19.00 13.34
C SER A 17 -11.86 19.43 12.96
N GLY A 18 -12.67 18.53 12.38
CA GLY A 18 -14.10 18.70 12.18
C GLY A 18 -14.50 19.60 11.01
N GLU A 19 -13.53 20.07 10.21
CA GLU A 19 -13.80 21.09 9.18
C GLU A 19 -13.97 20.53 7.77
N ASP A 20 -13.40 19.38 7.44
CA ASP A 20 -13.43 18.85 6.06
C ASP A 20 -13.25 17.32 6.00
N TYR A 21 -13.82 16.73 4.94
CA TYR A 21 -13.45 15.39 4.49
C TYR A 21 -12.13 15.45 3.70
N GLY A 22 -11.30 14.44 3.87
CA GLY A 22 -10.04 14.33 3.14
C GLY A 22 -9.44 12.95 3.22
N THR A 23 -8.31 12.78 2.55
CA THR A 23 -7.50 11.56 2.57
C THR A 23 -6.16 11.86 3.20
N THR A 24 -5.54 10.85 3.80
CA THR A 24 -4.15 10.94 4.27
C THR A 24 -3.26 10.05 3.42
N VAL A 25 -2.15 10.63 3.00
CA VAL A 25 -1.11 9.97 2.23
C VAL A 25 0.07 9.77 3.14
N SER A 26 0.50 8.52 3.34
CA SER A 26 1.41 8.21 4.42
C SER A 26 2.52 7.24 4.04
N ALA A 27 3.69 7.41 4.65
CA ALA A 27 4.84 6.52 4.47
C ALA A 27 5.41 6.08 5.83
N PRO A 28 5.80 4.80 5.98
CA PRO A 28 6.42 4.33 7.21
C PRO A 28 7.85 4.86 7.35
N VAL A 29 8.23 5.20 8.58
CA VAL A 29 9.56 5.70 8.93
C VAL A 29 10.29 4.65 9.75
N TYR A 30 11.55 4.40 9.38
CA TYR A 30 12.42 3.44 10.05
C TYR A 30 13.74 4.10 10.44
N ASP A 31 14.25 3.77 11.62
CA ASP A 31 15.65 4.00 11.98
C ASP A 31 16.51 2.98 11.23
N ARG A 32 17.36 3.50 10.34
CA ARG A 32 18.27 2.71 9.51
C ARG A 32 19.72 2.73 10.01
N SER A 33 19.96 3.29 11.20
CA SER A 33 21.29 3.28 11.82
C SER A 33 21.67 1.91 12.39
N VAL A 34 20.71 0.99 12.50
CA VAL A 34 20.85 -0.38 12.99
C VAL A 34 20.33 -1.41 11.98
N ASP A 35 20.81 -2.65 12.09
CA ASP A 35 20.41 -3.79 11.24
C ASP A 35 19.90 -4.95 12.12
N PRO A 36 18.62 -5.38 11.98
CA PRO A 36 17.63 -4.88 11.03
C PRO A 36 17.07 -3.48 11.37
N PRO A 37 16.59 -2.70 10.38
CA PRO A 37 15.97 -1.39 10.62
C PRO A 37 14.81 -1.45 11.61
N ILE A 38 14.71 -0.47 12.52
CA ILE A 38 13.66 -0.39 13.54
C ILE A 38 12.52 0.51 13.08
N TRP A 39 11.27 0.06 13.19
CA TRP A 39 10.10 0.88 12.87
C TRP A 39 9.90 1.99 13.91
N LEU A 40 9.81 3.24 13.45
CA LEU A 40 9.60 4.42 14.30
C LEU A 40 8.16 4.93 14.26
N GLY A 41 7.42 4.66 13.18
CA GLY A 41 6.06 5.14 12.99
C GLY A 41 5.76 5.47 11.53
N VAL A 42 4.90 6.47 11.33
CA VAL A 42 4.39 6.89 10.01
C VAL A 42 4.41 8.41 9.93
N VAL A 43 4.77 8.95 8.76
CA VAL A 43 4.58 10.37 8.41
C VAL A 43 3.48 10.46 7.37
N GLY A 44 2.48 11.29 7.64
CA GLY A 44 1.33 11.52 6.77
C GLY A 44 1.20 12.97 6.33
N VAL A 45 0.60 13.17 5.15
CA VAL A 45 0.17 14.47 4.64
C VAL A 45 -1.30 14.38 4.26
N ASP A 46 -2.06 15.39 4.68
CA ASP A 46 -3.50 15.46 4.49
C ASP A 46 -3.88 16.27 3.26
N PHE A 47 -4.87 15.77 2.51
CA PHE A 47 -5.47 16.45 1.38
C PHE A 47 -6.99 16.52 1.56
N THR A 48 -7.52 17.74 1.72
CA THR A 48 -8.98 17.93 1.77
C THR A 48 -9.60 17.71 0.40
N VAL A 49 -10.77 17.08 0.36
CA VAL A 49 -11.55 16.90 -0.87
C VAL A 49 -11.87 18.26 -1.50
N GLY A 50 -12.14 19.28 -0.69
CA GLY A 50 -12.37 20.64 -1.17
C GLY A 50 -11.17 21.28 -1.86
N ALA A 51 -9.93 21.01 -1.41
CA ALA A 51 -8.73 21.48 -2.10
C ALA A 51 -8.54 20.76 -3.44
N MET A 52 -8.69 19.43 -3.46
CA MET A 52 -8.55 18.63 -4.68
C MET A 52 -9.62 18.98 -5.73
N THR A 53 -10.87 19.19 -5.30
CA THR A 53 -11.98 19.59 -6.16
C THR A 53 -11.70 20.93 -6.85
N ARG A 54 -11.10 21.90 -6.12
CA ARG A 54 -10.69 23.19 -6.68
C ARG A 54 -9.58 23.07 -7.73
N VAL A 55 -8.67 22.11 -7.56
CA VAL A 55 -7.60 21.84 -8.53
C VAL A 55 -8.14 21.18 -9.79
N VAL A 56 -9.02 20.19 -9.67
CA VAL A 56 -9.64 19.50 -10.81
C VAL A 56 -10.53 20.45 -11.62
N GLY A 57 -11.38 21.22 -10.93
CA GLY A 57 -12.32 22.14 -11.57
C GLY A 57 -13.42 21.45 -12.37
N GLY A 58 -14.44 22.20 -12.78
CA GLY A 58 -15.61 21.67 -13.49
C GLY A 58 -16.78 21.31 -12.58
N SER A 59 -17.94 21.02 -13.19
CA SER A 59 -19.21 20.80 -12.48
C SER A 59 -19.33 19.44 -11.79
N ASN A 60 -18.50 18.46 -12.16
CA ASN A 60 -18.45 17.10 -11.62
C ASN A 60 -17.15 16.82 -10.85
N ALA A 61 -16.45 17.88 -10.42
CA ALA A 61 -15.12 17.76 -9.83
C ALA A 61 -15.12 16.94 -8.54
N TYR A 62 -16.19 17.04 -7.74
CA TYR A 62 -16.32 16.30 -6.49
C TYR A 62 -16.40 14.79 -6.72
N GLU A 63 -17.27 14.36 -7.64
CA GLU A 63 -17.45 12.95 -7.98
C GLU A 63 -16.17 12.36 -8.57
N VAL A 64 -15.49 13.09 -9.46
CA VAL A 64 -14.22 12.67 -10.07
C VAL A 64 -13.14 12.50 -9.01
N VAL A 65 -13.03 13.44 -8.06
CA VAL A 65 -12.05 13.34 -6.97
C VAL A 65 -12.36 12.12 -6.09
N LEU A 66 -13.61 11.92 -5.70
CA LEU A 66 -14.00 10.82 -4.83
C LEU A 66 -13.72 9.46 -5.49
N GLU A 67 -14.10 9.29 -6.76
CA GLU A 67 -13.84 8.06 -7.52
C GLU A 67 -12.33 7.74 -7.59
N LYS A 68 -11.51 8.77 -7.83
CA LYS A 68 -10.04 8.60 -7.88
C LYS A 68 -9.45 8.26 -6.53
N LEU A 69 -9.94 8.86 -5.45
CA LEU A 69 -9.46 8.56 -4.10
C LEU A 69 -9.78 7.13 -3.70
N VAL A 70 -11.02 6.69 -3.89
CA VAL A 70 -11.43 5.30 -3.62
C VAL A 70 -10.60 4.31 -4.44
N ALA A 71 -10.43 4.56 -5.75
CA ALA A 71 -9.61 3.69 -6.59
C ALA A 71 -8.12 3.64 -6.19
N THR A 72 -7.62 4.68 -5.53
CA THR A 72 -6.21 4.78 -5.10
C THR A 72 -5.99 4.22 -3.69
N SER A 73 -7.01 4.28 -2.82
CA SER A 73 -6.94 3.77 -1.46
C SER A 73 -7.04 2.25 -1.37
N VAL A 74 -7.50 1.58 -2.43
CA VAL A 74 -7.50 0.12 -2.51
C VAL A 74 -6.07 -0.37 -2.76
N ALA A 75 -5.55 -1.16 -1.83
CA ALA A 75 -4.27 -1.83 -2.00
C ALA A 75 -4.27 -2.67 -3.29
N ARG A 76 -3.16 -2.61 -4.04
CA ARG A 76 -2.94 -3.50 -5.18
C ARG A 76 -2.07 -4.67 -4.74
N CYS A 77 -2.68 -5.84 -4.66
CA CYS A 77 -2.03 -7.09 -4.32
C CYS A 77 -1.27 -7.61 -5.56
N PRO A 78 -0.02 -8.09 -5.44
CA PRO A 78 0.60 -8.89 -6.49
C PRO A 78 -0.36 -10.01 -6.92
N ALA A 79 -0.67 -10.12 -8.20
CA ALA A 79 -1.42 -11.27 -8.71
C ALA A 79 -0.55 -12.51 -8.49
N LEU A 80 -0.95 -13.40 -7.58
CA LEU A 80 -0.14 -14.58 -7.30
C LEU A 80 -0.34 -15.59 -8.42
N ASP A 81 0.68 -15.77 -9.26
CA ASP A 81 0.70 -16.84 -10.26
C ASP A 81 0.70 -18.19 -9.53
N ASP A 82 -0.32 -19.03 -9.78
CA ASP A 82 -0.48 -20.35 -9.15
C ASP A 82 0.77 -21.23 -9.32
N ALA A 83 1.52 -21.07 -10.42
CA ALA A 83 2.76 -21.80 -10.65
C ALA A 83 3.92 -21.28 -9.75
N LYS A 84 3.86 -20.02 -9.32
CA LYS A 84 4.85 -19.36 -8.45
C LYS A 84 4.45 -19.37 -6.98
N LEU A 85 3.17 -19.55 -6.66
CA LEU A 85 2.63 -19.53 -5.31
C LEU A 85 3.37 -20.47 -4.33
N PRO A 86 3.69 -21.74 -4.69
CA PRO A 86 4.46 -22.62 -3.80
C PRO A 86 5.84 -22.03 -3.44
N CYS A 87 6.48 -21.37 -4.39
CA CYS A 87 7.79 -20.76 -4.21
C CYS A 87 7.74 -19.46 -3.42
N LEU A 88 6.68 -18.67 -3.58
CA LEU A 88 6.46 -17.51 -2.74
C LEU A 88 6.24 -17.92 -1.29
N ILE A 89 5.39 -18.92 -1.04
CA ILE A 89 5.16 -19.46 0.31
C ILE A 89 6.47 -20.00 0.90
N GLU A 90 7.27 -20.72 0.10
CA GLU A 90 8.56 -21.24 0.56
C GLU A 90 9.55 -20.11 0.89
N SER A 91 9.55 -19.01 0.13
CA SER A 91 10.36 -17.82 0.46
C SER A 91 9.94 -17.20 1.80
N LEU A 92 8.64 -17.03 2.06
CA LEU A 92 8.11 -16.53 3.33
C LEU A 92 8.47 -17.46 4.51
N ARG A 93 8.41 -18.78 4.29
CA ARG A 93 8.85 -19.76 5.30
C ARG A 93 10.33 -19.63 5.62
N ARG A 94 11.19 -19.44 4.61
CA ARG A 94 12.63 -19.22 4.82
C ARG A 94 12.90 -17.93 5.58
N GLU A 95 12.15 -16.86 5.34
CA GLU A 95 12.23 -15.62 6.12
C GLU A 95 11.84 -15.84 7.59
N ALA A 96 10.87 -16.71 7.87
CA ALA A 96 10.49 -17.09 9.23
C ALA A 96 11.48 -18.05 9.93
N GLY A 97 12.45 -18.61 9.19
CA GLY A 97 13.50 -19.49 9.68
C GLY A 97 13.59 -20.81 8.91
N ASN A 98 14.81 -21.36 8.83
CA ASN A 98 15.09 -22.56 8.01
C ASN A 98 14.28 -23.81 8.44
N ASP A 99 13.90 -23.90 9.72
CA ASP A 99 13.10 -25.02 10.25
C ASP A 99 11.64 -25.00 9.77
N ALA A 100 11.17 -23.88 9.20
CA ALA A 100 9.84 -23.76 8.62
C ALA A 100 9.80 -24.14 7.12
N SER A 101 10.95 -24.41 6.50
CA SER A 101 11.05 -24.72 5.07
C SER A 101 10.61 -26.14 4.73
N CYS A 102 10.01 -26.33 3.55
CA CYS A 102 9.54 -27.62 3.04
C CYS A 102 10.50 -28.24 2.00
N GLY A 103 11.65 -27.61 1.73
CA GLY A 103 12.69 -28.16 0.86
C GLY A 103 12.35 -28.12 -0.64
N VAL A 104 11.44 -27.22 -1.04
CA VAL A 104 11.04 -27.06 -2.44
C VAL A 104 12.13 -26.31 -3.23
N GLU A 105 12.51 -26.82 -4.40
CA GLU A 105 13.38 -26.14 -5.35
C GLU A 105 12.58 -25.10 -6.16
N CYS A 106 13.02 -23.85 -6.12
CA CYS A 106 12.31 -22.72 -6.71
C CYS A 106 13.21 -21.89 -7.63
N PRO A 107 12.71 -21.46 -8.81
CA PRO A 107 13.44 -20.56 -9.68
C PRO A 107 13.61 -19.17 -9.05
N VAL A 108 14.68 -18.47 -9.43
CA VAL A 108 15.16 -17.23 -8.79
C VAL A 108 14.27 -15.97 -8.98
N ASP A 109 13.18 -16.06 -9.75
CA ASP A 109 12.34 -14.91 -10.07
C ASP A 109 10.84 -15.20 -9.86
N VAL A 110 10.40 -14.99 -8.61
CA VAL A 110 9.03 -15.28 -8.15
C VAL A 110 8.16 -14.01 -8.12
N ARG A 111 8.68 -12.85 -8.53
CA ARG A 111 7.91 -11.60 -8.46
C ARG A 111 6.77 -11.62 -9.49
N SER A 112 5.59 -11.21 -9.03
CA SER A 112 4.42 -11.03 -9.88
C SER A 112 3.97 -9.58 -9.90
N GLU A 113 3.30 -9.19 -10.99
CA GLU A 113 2.79 -7.82 -11.18
C GLU A 113 1.53 -7.58 -10.32
N PRO A 114 1.33 -6.37 -9.78
CA PRO A 114 0.20 -6.06 -8.91
C PRO A 114 -1.13 -5.83 -9.65
N GLU A 115 -2.19 -6.50 -9.19
CA GLU A 115 -3.60 -6.28 -9.50
C GLU A 115 -4.35 -5.75 -8.26
N THR A 116 -5.59 -5.26 -8.40
CA THR A 116 -6.38 -4.74 -7.26
C THR A 116 -6.77 -5.87 -6.30
N CYS A 117 -6.55 -5.70 -4.98
CA CYS A 117 -7.03 -6.69 -4.00
C CYS A 117 -8.56 -6.78 -4.06
N GLY A 118 -9.11 -7.99 -4.11
CA GLY A 118 -10.55 -8.19 -4.02
C GLY A 118 -11.07 -7.74 -2.66
N SER A 119 -12.18 -7.01 -2.64
CA SER A 119 -12.96 -6.81 -1.41
C SER A 119 -13.66 -8.13 -1.11
N ASP A 120 -13.25 -8.82 -0.06
CA ASP A 120 -13.97 -9.98 0.46
C ASP A 120 -15.38 -9.54 0.89
N GLU A 121 -16.40 -9.97 0.14
CA GLU A 121 -17.79 -10.13 0.62
C GLU A 121 -18.00 -11.57 1.12
#